data_AF-A0A7X0PFC8-F1
#
_entry.id   AF-A0A7X0PFC8-F1
#
_cell.length_a   1.000
_cell.length_b   1.000
_cell.length_c   1.000
_cell.angle_alpha   90.00
_cell.angle_beta   90.00
_cell.angle_gamma   90.00
#
_symmetry.space_group_name_H-M   'P 1'
#
loop_
_entity.id
_entity.type
_entity.pdbx_description
1 polymer ?
#
loop_
_entity_poly.entity_id
_entity_poly.type
_entity_poly.pdbx_seq_one_letter_code
_entity_poly.pdbx_strand_id
1 'polypeptide(L)'
;MTQDLTTTAADGASAPPAGLPSGRFASRETFIQLVRDALATAAREGWGEIVVSDANFHDWPLGERAVAESLQAWAKTGRRFTMLAGSYDDVIRRHARFVRWRGTWDHIITCRRAGSADPLDIPSVLWSPQWVMHRLDPERSVGVTGSEPDRRVLVRETLNDWLHGKSAPGFPASTLGL
;
A
#
# COMPACT_ATOMS: atom_id res chain seq x y z
N MET A 1 -29.39 -11.62 -41.64
CA MET A 1 -29.57 -10.16 -41.64
C MET A 1 -29.39 -9.70 -40.20
N THR A 2 -28.25 -9.05 -39.91
CA THR A 2 -27.99 -8.14 -38.76
C THR A 2 -27.96 -8.81 -37.37
N GLN A 3 -26.83 -9.27 -36.80
CA GLN A 3 -25.74 -8.55 -36.10
C GLN A 3 -26.17 -7.30 -35.31
N ASP A 4 -26.07 -7.33 -33.97
CA ASP A 4 -25.36 -6.36 -33.09
C ASP A 4 -25.50 -6.80 -31.60
N LEU A 5 -24.47 -7.30 -30.92
CA LEU A 5 -23.45 -6.59 -30.11
C LEU A 5 -24.00 -5.84 -28.88
N THR A 6 -23.87 -6.47 -27.71
CA THR A 6 -23.35 -5.81 -26.50
C THR A 6 -22.61 -6.84 -25.65
N THR A 7 -21.31 -6.93 -25.88
CA THR A 7 -20.35 -7.41 -24.88
C THR A 7 -20.26 -6.33 -23.80
N THR A 8 -20.99 -6.50 -22.70
CA THR A 8 -20.72 -5.76 -21.47
C THR A 8 -19.48 -6.38 -20.83
N ALA A 9 -18.46 -5.55 -20.63
CA ALA A 9 -17.20 -5.90 -20.00
C ALA A 9 -17.44 -6.68 -18.69
N ALA A 10 -16.81 -7.85 -18.60
CA ALA A 10 -16.65 -8.56 -17.35
C ALA A 10 -15.77 -7.69 -16.44
N ASP A 11 -16.43 -6.98 -15.52
CA ASP A 11 -15.75 -6.38 -14.38
C ASP A 11 -15.01 -7.51 -13.66
N GLY A 12 -13.70 -7.32 -13.47
CA GLY A 12 -12.80 -8.31 -12.91
C GLY A 12 -13.09 -8.49 -11.42
N ALA A 13 -14.17 -9.18 -11.11
CA ALA A 13 -14.48 -9.68 -9.77
C ALA A 13 -13.44 -10.76 -9.44
N SER A 14 -12.23 -10.34 -9.08
CA SER A 14 -11.28 -11.20 -8.39
C SER A 14 -11.98 -11.70 -7.12
N ALA A 15 -12.02 -13.01 -6.95
CA ALA A 15 -12.41 -13.63 -5.70
C ALA A 15 -11.61 -12.97 -4.55
N PRO A 16 -12.20 -12.82 -3.35
CA PRO A 16 -11.49 -12.28 -2.22
C PRO A 16 -10.19 -13.07 -2.01
N PRO A 17 -9.06 -12.39 -1.78
CA PRO A 17 -7.78 -13.06 -1.63
C PRO A 17 -7.85 -14.08 -0.50
N ALA A 18 -7.32 -15.28 -0.76
CA ALA A 18 -7.51 -16.41 0.14
C ALA A 18 -6.77 -16.14 1.47
N GLY A 19 -7.54 -16.04 2.55
CA GLY A 19 -7.02 -15.96 3.92
C GLY A 19 -6.84 -14.55 4.49
N LEU A 20 -7.20 -13.49 3.77
CA LEU A 20 -7.23 -12.14 4.37
C LEU A 20 -8.60 -11.84 5.00
N PRO A 21 -8.64 -11.31 6.24
CA PRO A 21 -9.90 -11.04 6.92
C PRO A 21 -10.60 -9.81 6.35
N SER A 22 -11.93 -9.80 6.47
CA SER A 22 -12.78 -8.64 6.26
C SER A 22 -13.48 -8.29 7.58
N GLY A 23 -13.51 -7.01 7.94
CA GLY A 23 -14.13 -6.54 9.17
C GLY A 23 -13.30 -5.51 9.92
N ARG A 24 -13.63 -5.29 11.20
CA ARG A 24 -12.89 -4.39 12.08
C ARG A 24 -11.70 -5.11 12.70
N PHE A 25 -10.62 -4.38 12.91
CA PHE A 25 -9.52 -4.80 13.77
C PHE A 25 -9.21 -3.72 14.80
N ALA A 26 -8.61 -4.15 15.90
CA ALA A 26 -8.10 -3.29 16.94
C ALA A 26 -6.81 -3.90 17.48
N SER A 27 -5.91 -3.05 17.98
CA SER A 27 -4.55 -3.35 18.42
C SER A 27 -3.47 -3.22 17.35
N ARG A 28 -2.29 -2.80 17.83
CA ARG A 28 -1.07 -2.67 17.03
C ARG A 28 -0.58 -4.02 16.52
N GLU A 29 -0.69 -5.07 17.34
CA GLU A 29 -0.25 -6.41 16.96
C GLU A 29 -1.09 -6.98 15.81
N THR A 30 -2.42 -6.80 15.87
CA THR A 30 -3.30 -7.20 14.77
C THR A 30 -2.99 -6.40 13.51
N PHE A 31 -2.79 -5.08 13.61
CA PHE A 31 -2.36 -4.26 12.46
C PHE A 31 -1.06 -4.76 11.82
N ILE A 32 -0.03 -5.00 12.63
CA ILE A 32 1.27 -5.51 12.14
C ILE A 32 1.09 -6.84 11.43
N GLN A 33 0.30 -7.76 12.02
CA GLN A 33 0.05 -9.07 11.43
C GLN A 33 -0.71 -8.96 10.10
N LEU A 34 -1.71 -8.07 10.01
CA LEU A 34 -2.43 -7.81 8.77
C LEU A 34 -1.52 -7.30 7.66
N VAL A 35 -0.58 -6.41 7.96
CA VAL A 35 0.40 -5.93 6.96
C VAL A 35 1.29 -7.08 6.49
N ARG A 36 1.77 -7.93 7.39
CA ARG A 36 2.58 -9.11 7.03
C ARG A 36 1.79 -10.06 6.13
N ASP A 37 0.58 -10.42 6.53
CA ASP A 37 -0.28 -11.37 5.81
C ASP A 37 -0.67 -10.83 4.43
N ALA A 38 -0.96 -9.53 4.33
CA ALA A 38 -1.28 -8.87 3.06
C ALA A 38 -0.11 -8.91 2.09
N LEU A 39 1.12 -8.59 2.53
CA LEU A 39 2.31 -8.61 1.67
C LEU A 39 2.71 -10.04 1.27
N ALA A 40 2.60 -11.02 2.19
CA ALA A 40 2.81 -12.42 1.88
C ALA A 40 1.78 -12.95 0.87
N THR A 41 0.52 -12.54 1.02
CA THR A 41 -0.56 -12.88 0.08
C THR A 41 -0.34 -12.23 -1.28
N ALA A 42 0.07 -10.96 -1.32
CA ALA A 42 0.40 -10.26 -2.55
C ALA A 42 1.53 -10.97 -3.33
N ALA A 43 2.56 -11.46 -2.64
CA ALA A 43 3.64 -12.23 -3.24
C ALA A 43 3.16 -13.58 -3.79
N ARG A 44 2.33 -14.30 -3.03
CA ARG A 44 1.78 -15.62 -3.39
C ARG A 44 0.84 -15.55 -4.59
N GLU A 45 -0.08 -14.58 -4.58
CA GLU A 45 -1.12 -14.42 -5.60
C GLU A 45 -0.66 -13.53 -6.77
N GLY A 46 0.48 -12.85 -6.61
CA GLY A 46 1.01 -11.97 -7.64
C GLY A 46 0.13 -10.76 -7.89
N TRP A 47 -0.11 -9.94 -6.88
CA TRP A 47 -0.87 -8.68 -7.04
C TRP A 47 -0.14 -7.69 -7.94
N GLY A 48 -0.85 -7.06 -8.89
CA GLY A 48 -0.26 -6.10 -9.84
C GLY A 48 0.23 -4.80 -9.20
N GLU A 49 -0.47 -4.35 -8.17
CA GLU A 49 -0.27 -3.04 -7.58
C GLU A 49 -0.46 -3.10 -6.07
N ILE A 50 0.42 -2.41 -5.35
CA ILE A 50 0.33 -2.16 -3.91
C ILE A 50 0.50 -0.66 -3.70
N VAL A 51 -0.39 -0.06 -2.93
CA VAL A 51 -0.27 1.33 -2.51
C VAL A 51 -0.31 1.35 -1.00
N VAL A 52 0.69 1.99 -0.39
CA VAL A 52 0.71 2.22 1.06
C VAL A 52 0.79 3.70 1.34
N SER A 53 0.08 4.14 2.37
CA SER A 53 0.23 5.49 2.90
C SER A 53 0.14 5.49 4.40
N ASP A 54 0.87 6.41 5.01
CA ASP A 54 0.88 6.68 6.44
C ASP A 54 1.60 8.01 6.68
N ALA A 55 1.32 8.71 7.78
CA ALA A 55 2.01 9.96 8.09
C ALA A 55 3.54 9.81 8.15
N ASN A 56 4.02 8.74 8.79
CA ASN A 56 5.44 8.51 9.05
C ASN A 56 5.89 7.04 8.98
N PHE A 57 4.96 6.09 8.87
CA PHE A 57 5.20 4.64 8.86
C PHE A 57 5.78 4.07 10.17
N HIS A 58 5.71 4.80 11.29
CA HIS A 58 6.35 4.40 12.55
C HIS A 58 5.94 3.01 13.06
N ASP A 59 4.65 2.67 12.99
CA ASP A 59 4.13 1.39 13.47
C ASP A 59 4.24 0.25 12.44
N TRP A 60 4.70 0.54 11.23
CA TRP A 60 4.67 -0.43 10.14
C TRP A 60 5.83 -1.45 10.26
N PRO A 61 5.61 -2.72 9.94
CA PRO A 61 6.64 -3.77 10.03
C PRO A 61 7.65 -3.76 8.86
N LEU A 62 7.83 -2.63 8.17
CA LEU A 62 8.71 -2.49 6.99
C LEU A 62 10.19 -2.86 7.28
N GLY A 63 10.64 -2.74 8.53
CA GLY A 63 11.99 -3.10 8.95
C GLY A 63 12.21 -4.60 9.19
N GLU A 64 11.15 -5.40 9.18
CA GLU A 64 11.22 -6.82 9.52
C GLU A 64 11.72 -7.67 8.35
N ARG A 65 12.37 -8.80 8.69
CA ARG A 65 12.89 -9.73 7.68
C ARG A 65 11.76 -10.35 6.85
N ALA A 66 10.69 -10.81 7.50
CA ALA A 66 9.57 -11.48 6.82
C ALA A 66 8.87 -10.55 5.81
N VAL A 67 8.76 -9.26 6.14
CA VAL A 67 8.19 -8.24 5.24
C VAL A 67 9.10 -8.00 4.05
N ALA A 68 10.41 -7.83 4.29
CA ALA A 68 11.38 -7.64 3.20
C ALA A 68 11.45 -8.86 2.26
N GLU A 69 11.38 -10.08 2.80
CA GLU A 69 11.29 -11.32 2.01
C GLU A 69 10.02 -11.38 1.17
N SER A 70 8.88 -11.00 1.73
CA SER A 70 7.61 -10.94 0.99
C SER A 70 7.66 -9.91 -0.14
N LEU A 71 8.20 -8.72 0.13
CA LEU A 71 8.40 -7.68 -0.89
C LEU A 71 9.37 -8.14 -1.98
N GLN A 72 10.45 -8.84 -1.61
CA GLN A 72 11.40 -9.39 -2.56
C GLN A 72 10.77 -10.48 -3.45
N ALA A 73 9.96 -11.36 -2.89
CA ALA A 73 9.25 -12.40 -3.64
C ALA A 73 8.17 -11.83 -4.57
N TRP A 74 7.54 -10.73 -4.16
CA TRP A 74 6.55 -10.00 -4.94
C TRP A 74 7.17 -9.21 -6.10
N ALA A 75 8.33 -8.60 -5.90
CA ALA A 75 9.02 -7.74 -6.86
C ALA A 75 9.38 -8.49 -8.16
N LYS A 76 8.55 -8.28 -9.19
CA LYS A 76 8.66 -8.88 -10.52
C LYS A 76 8.31 -7.83 -11.58
N THR A 77 8.60 -8.12 -12.84
CA THR A 77 8.21 -7.26 -13.97
C THR A 77 6.69 -7.04 -13.99
N GLY A 78 6.27 -5.80 -14.25
CA GLY A 78 4.85 -5.42 -14.29
C GLY A 78 4.21 -5.12 -12.93
N ARG A 79 4.99 -5.12 -11.84
CA ARG A 79 4.54 -4.74 -10.50
C ARG A 79 4.71 -3.25 -10.26
N ARG A 80 3.80 -2.66 -9.48
CA ARG A 80 3.88 -1.24 -9.08
C ARG A 80 3.64 -1.09 -7.59
N PHE A 81 4.59 -0.48 -6.91
CA PHE A 81 4.48 -0.09 -5.50
C PHE A 81 4.39 1.42 -5.43
N THR A 82 3.39 1.97 -4.74
CA THR A 82 3.32 3.41 -4.48
C THR A 82 3.33 3.63 -2.98
N MET A 83 4.17 4.55 -2.52
CA MET A 83 4.30 4.91 -1.12
C MET A 83 4.04 6.41 -0.95
N LEU A 84 3.09 6.78 -0.10
CA LEU A 84 2.79 8.17 0.25
C LEU A 84 3.09 8.40 1.73
N ALA A 85 3.89 9.42 2.06
CA ALA A 85 4.16 9.80 3.44
C ALA A 85 4.14 11.31 3.66
N GLY A 86 3.87 11.76 4.89
CA GLY A 86 4.15 13.13 5.31
C GLY A 86 5.66 13.34 5.48
N SER A 87 6.32 12.38 6.14
CA SER A 87 7.78 12.29 6.22
C SER A 87 8.28 10.85 6.13
N TYR A 88 9.53 10.69 5.68
CA TYR A 88 10.21 9.39 5.56
C TYR A 88 11.31 9.19 6.63
N ASP A 89 11.42 10.07 7.62
CA ASP A 89 12.44 9.98 8.68
C ASP A 89 12.38 8.64 9.43
N ASP A 90 11.21 8.20 9.90
CA ASP A 90 11.06 6.92 10.58
C ASP A 90 11.36 5.74 9.65
N VAL A 91 11.01 5.83 8.35
CA VAL A 91 11.35 4.81 7.36
C VAL A 91 12.87 4.64 7.25
N ILE A 92 13.60 5.75 7.15
CA ILE A 92 15.07 5.74 7.06
C ILE A 92 15.69 5.21 8.35
N ARG A 93 15.18 5.65 9.51
CA ARG A 93 15.75 5.31 10.83
C ARG A 93 15.43 3.88 11.28
N ARG A 94 14.24 3.37 10.97
CA ARG A 94 13.70 2.10 11.53
C ARG A 94 13.60 0.97 10.53
N HIS A 95 13.54 1.28 9.24
CA HIS A 95 13.20 0.29 8.22
C HIS A 95 14.34 0.10 7.20
N ALA A 96 15.56 -0.06 7.68
CA ALA A 96 16.76 -0.22 6.85
C ALA A 96 16.63 -1.32 5.78
N ARG A 97 15.92 -2.42 6.08
CA ARG A 97 15.66 -3.50 5.10
C ARG A 97 14.78 -3.01 3.94
N PHE A 98 13.72 -2.27 4.24
CA PHE A 98 12.87 -1.64 3.25
C PHE A 98 13.64 -0.61 2.42
N VAL A 99 14.43 0.26 3.06
CA VAL A 99 15.27 1.25 2.36
C VAL A 99 16.20 0.57 1.36
N ARG A 100 16.86 -0.52 1.77
CA ARG A 100 17.73 -1.31 0.88
C ARG A 100 16.95 -1.95 -0.27
N TRP A 101 15.83 -2.62 0.02
CA TRP A 101 14.98 -3.24 -1.00
C TRP A 101 14.51 -2.19 -2.02
N ARG A 102 14.03 -1.05 -1.54
CA ARG A 102 13.59 0.08 -2.34
C ARG A 102 14.70 0.62 -3.26
N GLY A 103 15.96 0.59 -2.81
CA GLY A 103 17.10 1.00 -3.65
C GLY A 103 17.36 0.03 -4.81
N THR A 104 17.19 -1.28 -4.57
CA THR A 104 17.31 -2.32 -5.62
C THR A 104 16.17 -2.26 -6.64
N TRP A 105 14.98 -1.87 -6.17
CA TRP A 105 13.73 -1.95 -6.93
C TRP A 105 13.14 -0.57 -7.25
N ASP A 106 13.99 0.45 -7.37
CA ASP A 106 13.60 1.85 -7.56
C ASP A 106 12.63 2.06 -8.74
N HIS A 107 12.80 1.27 -9.80
CA HIS A 107 11.97 1.30 -11.01
C HIS A 107 10.53 0.80 -10.82
N ILE A 108 10.23 -0.01 -9.81
CA ILE A 108 8.84 -0.46 -9.51
C ILE A 108 8.20 0.32 -8.36
N ILE A 109 8.96 1.11 -7.62
CA ILE A 109 8.47 1.87 -6.47
C ILE A 109 8.48 3.38 -6.71
N THR A 110 7.30 3.98 -6.64
CA THR A 110 7.13 5.44 -6.61
C THR A 110 6.90 5.91 -5.18
N CYS A 111 7.71 6.87 -4.72
CA CYS A 111 7.55 7.49 -3.41
C CYS A 111 7.11 8.95 -3.56
N ARG A 112 6.09 9.35 -2.80
CA ARG A 112 5.54 10.71 -2.79
C ARG A 112 5.48 11.27 -1.38
N ARG A 113 5.83 12.54 -1.23
CA ARG A 113 5.80 13.27 0.03
C ARG A 113 4.67 14.30 0.03
N ALA A 114 3.79 14.22 1.02
CA ALA A 114 2.75 15.21 1.33
C ALA A 114 3.26 16.17 2.42
N GLY A 115 4.34 16.92 2.12
CA GLY A 115 5.12 17.62 3.15
C GLY A 115 4.42 18.80 3.84
N SER A 116 3.36 19.35 3.24
CA SER A 116 2.62 20.50 3.77
C SER A 116 1.27 20.11 4.42
N ALA A 117 0.95 18.83 4.46
CA ALA A 117 -0.31 18.34 5.03
C ALA A 117 -0.20 18.11 6.54
N ASP A 118 -1.33 18.21 7.23
CA ASP A 118 -1.41 17.72 8.59
C ASP A 118 -1.18 16.19 8.59
N PRO A 119 -0.29 15.66 9.44
CA PRO A 119 -0.09 14.22 9.59
C PRO A 119 -1.40 13.42 9.79
N LEU A 120 -2.41 14.01 10.45
CA LEU A 120 -3.70 13.36 10.70
C LEU A 120 -4.59 13.29 9.46
N ASP A 121 -4.36 14.13 8.45
CA ASP A 121 -5.12 14.12 7.20
C ASP A 121 -4.64 13.03 6.24
N ILE A 122 -3.40 12.57 6.40
CA ILE A 122 -2.81 11.54 5.54
C ILE A 122 -3.44 10.19 5.90
N PRO A 123 -4.12 9.50 4.96
CA PRO A 123 -4.73 8.23 5.26
C PRO A 123 -3.67 7.19 5.61
N SER A 124 -3.96 6.33 6.59
CA SER A 124 -3.10 5.19 6.93
C SER A 124 -3.69 3.92 6.31
N VAL A 125 -3.23 3.56 5.12
CA VAL A 125 -3.82 2.49 4.30
C VAL A 125 -2.79 1.58 3.64
N LEU A 126 -3.16 0.30 3.48
CA LEU A 126 -2.58 -0.63 2.52
C LEU A 126 -3.69 -1.00 1.54
N TRP A 127 -3.49 -0.67 0.27
CA TRP A 127 -4.46 -0.89 -0.79
C TRP A 127 -3.87 -1.74 -1.91
N SER A 128 -4.69 -2.62 -2.46
CA SER A 128 -4.49 -3.29 -3.74
C SER A 128 -5.83 -3.39 -4.48
N PRO A 129 -5.81 -3.76 -5.77
CA PRO A 129 -7.04 -4.10 -6.48
C PRO A 129 -7.86 -5.23 -5.81
N GLN A 130 -7.23 -6.08 -5.01
CA GLN A 130 -7.85 -7.25 -4.40
C GLN A 130 -8.36 -7.00 -2.97
N TRP A 131 -7.67 -6.16 -2.19
CA TRP A 131 -7.96 -5.99 -0.76
C TRP A 131 -7.45 -4.66 -0.23
N VAL A 132 -8.08 -4.18 0.83
CA VAL A 132 -7.71 -2.95 1.51
C VAL A 132 -7.72 -3.12 3.02
N MET A 133 -6.75 -2.47 3.66
CA MET A 133 -6.73 -2.17 5.09
C MET A 133 -6.64 -0.67 5.27
N HIS A 134 -7.54 -0.12 6.07
CA HIS A 134 -7.57 1.30 6.44
C HIS A 134 -7.58 1.43 7.95
N ARG A 135 -6.51 2.02 8.51
CA ARG A 135 -6.48 2.47 9.91
C ARG A 135 -7.26 3.77 10.00
N LEU A 136 -8.35 3.73 10.76
CA LEU A 136 -9.22 4.88 11.03
C LEU A 136 -8.70 5.70 12.22
N ASP A 137 -8.04 5.02 13.15
CA ASP A 137 -7.38 5.63 14.30
C ASP A 137 -5.97 5.02 14.40
N PRO A 138 -4.94 5.71 13.88
CA PRO A 138 -3.58 5.24 13.95
C PRO A 138 -3.11 5.08 15.40
N GLU A 139 -3.40 6.03 16.30
CA GLU A 139 -2.92 5.98 17.68
C GLU A 139 -3.41 4.73 18.42
N ARG A 140 -4.67 4.34 18.19
CA ARG A 140 -5.25 3.13 18.79
C ARG A 140 -5.08 1.87 17.94
N SER A 141 -4.52 2.02 16.74
CA SER A 141 -4.44 0.94 15.74
C SER A 141 -5.79 0.27 15.49
N VAL A 142 -6.84 1.10 15.36
CA VAL A 142 -8.19 0.65 15.02
C VAL A 142 -8.43 0.92 13.55
N GLY A 143 -9.00 -0.07 12.87
CA GLY A 143 -9.27 0.07 11.45
C GLY A 143 -10.22 -0.97 10.91
N VAL A 144 -10.31 -0.99 9.59
CA VAL A 144 -11.14 -1.91 8.83
C VAL A 144 -10.35 -2.55 7.70
N THR A 145 -10.64 -3.81 7.43
CA THR A 145 -10.14 -4.55 6.28
C THR A 145 -11.30 -5.05 5.43
N GLY A 146 -11.06 -5.27 4.14
CA GLY A 146 -12.09 -5.84 3.27
C GLY A 146 -11.65 -5.97 1.83
N SER A 147 -12.43 -6.75 1.08
CA SER A 147 -12.28 -6.96 -0.37
C SER A 147 -13.45 -6.36 -1.16
N GLU A 148 -14.43 -5.78 -0.47
CA GLU A 148 -15.60 -5.13 -1.06
C GLU A 148 -15.20 -4.08 -2.11
N PRO A 149 -15.76 -4.13 -3.34
CA PRO A 149 -15.37 -3.26 -4.44
C PRO A 149 -15.57 -1.78 -4.12
N ASP A 150 -16.72 -1.39 -3.58
CA ASP A 150 -17.02 0.00 -3.24
C ASP A 150 -16.00 0.59 -2.27
N ARG A 151 -15.58 -0.20 -1.27
CA ARG A 151 -14.56 0.23 -0.32
C ARG A 151 -13.21 0.43 -1.00
N ARG A 152 -12.80 -0.50 -1.86
CA ARG A 152 -11.53 -0.40 -2.60
C ARG A 152 -11.54 0.82 -3.51
N VAL A 153 -12.66 1.12 -4.17
CA VAL A 153 -12.80 2.30 -5.03
C VAL A 153 -12.69 3.59 -4.21
N LEU A 154 -13.46 3.73 -3.13
CA LEU A 154 -13.44 4.94 -2.29
C LEU A 154 -12.04 5.23 -1.70
N VAL A 155 -11.36 4.20 -1.20
CA VAL A 155 -9.98 4.35 -0.67
C VAL A 155 -9.01 4.71 -1.80
N ARG A 156 -9.18 4.12 -3.00
CA ARG A 156 -8.36 4.44 -4.17
C ARG A 156 -8.55 5.88 -4.62
N GLU A 157 -9.78 6.40 -4.66
CA GLU A 157 -10.07 7.78 -5.00
C GLU A 157 -9.42 8.74 -4.02
N THR A 158 -9.54 8.46 -2.72
CA THR A 158 -8.87 9.22 -1.66
C THR A 158 -7.36 9.25 -1.89
N LEU A 159 -6.74 8.10 -2.14
CA LEU A 159 -5.31 8.02 -2.45
C LEU A 159 -4.94 8.82 -3.70
N ASN A 160 -5.74 8.74 -4.77
CA ASN A 160 -5.46 9.45 -6.02
C ASN A 160 -5.49 10.98 -5.84
N ASP A 161 -6.41 11.51 -5.04
CA ASP A 161 -6.43 12.94 -4.69
C ASP A 161 -5.10 13.38 -4.05
N TRP A 162 -4.60 12.58 -3.11
CA TRP A 162 -3.30 12.83 -2.49
C TRP A 162 -2.13 12.71 -3.47
N LEU A 163 -2.10 11.64 -4.27
CA LEU A 163 -1.01 11.37 -5.20
C LEU A 163 -0.93 12.41 -6.33
N HIS A 164 -2.05 12.96 -6.78
CA HIS A 164 -2.08 13.93 -7.89
C HIS A 164 -2.09 15.38 -7.44
N GLY A 165 -2.83 15.72 -6.38
CA GLY A 165 -3.08 17.11 -5.99
C GLY A 165 -2.30 17.60 -4.76
N LYS A 166 -1.87 16.69 -3.87
CA LYS A 166 -1.38 17.07 -2.52
C LYS A 166 -0.01 16.49 -2.17
N SER A 167 0.73 15.99 -3.15
CA SER A 167 2.06 15.42 -2.92
C SER A 167 2.99 15.67 -4.08
N ALA A 168 4.30 15.65 -3.79
CA ALA A 168 5.38 15.74 -4.76
C ALA A 168 6.27 14.49 -4.69
N PRO A 169 7.11 14.20 -5.71
CA PRO A 169 8.12 13.15 -5.60
C PRO A 169 8.97 13.34 -4.33
N GLY A 170 9.19 12.26 -3.58
CA GLY A 170 9.93 12.30 -2.33
C GLY A 170 10.69 11.01 -2.09
N PHE A 171 11.61 11.03 -1.11
CA PHE A 171 12.45 9.88 -0.75
C PHE A 171 13.18 9.31 -1.98
N PRO A 172 14.29 9.91 -2.46
CA PRO A 172 15.01 9.45 -3.66
C PRO A 172 15.84 8.16 -3.42
N ALA A 173 15.98 7.29 -4.44
CA ALA A 173 16.54 5.93 -4.31
C ALA A 173 18.05 5.92 -4.06
N SER A 174 18.72 6.91 -4.63
CA SER A 174 20.10 7.22 -4.37
C SER A 174 20.16 8.68 -3.93
N THR A 175 20.86 8.95 -2.83
CA THR A 175 21.35 10.31 -2.55
C THR A 175 22.60 10.49 -3.41
N LEU A 176 22.44 10.59 -4.74
CA LEU A 176 23.58 10.98 -5.57
C LEU A 176 23.90 12.43 -5.20
N GLY A 177 25.13 12.65 -4.74
CA GLY A 177 25.56 13.86 -4.04
C GLY A 177 25.23 15.16 -4.77
N LEU A 178 24.76 16.13 -3.97
CA LEU A 178 25.14 17.52 -4.17
C LEU A 178 26.63 17.68 -3.91
#